data_AF-A0A956DCE7-F1
#
_entry.id   AF-A0A956DCE7-F1
#
_cell.length_a   1.000
_cell.length_b   1.000
_cell.length_c   1.000
_cell.angle_alpha   90.00
_cell.angle_beta   90.00
_cell.angle_gamma   90.00
#
_symmetry.space_group_name_H-M   'P 1'
#
loop_
_entity.id
_entity.type
_entity.pdbx_description
1 polymer ?
#
loop_
_entity_poly.entity_id
_entity_poly.type
_entity_poly.pdbx_seq_one_letter_code
_entity_poly.pdbx_strand_id
1 'polypeptide(L)'
;PWMLADVRSCALPTAPPPTPDDLGRGIPAETVLSMLRRRVVPVARGCFRRDRAGRENYATRAVFELRLADREVTSADVIGEIDDELRECLLTSVDGLDVPAYAGTIVVRYPLYTQASGPALTIELHPDVAQVVDRVLPEETP
;
A
#
# COMPACT_ATOMS: atom_id res chain seq x y z
N PRO A 1 13.60 -30.68 30.75
CA PRO A 1 12.35 -30.25 30.09
C PRO A 1 12.53 -28.85 29.48
N TRP A 2 12.83 -28.79 28.18
CA TRP A 2 13.09 -27.56 27.45
C TRP A 2 12.00 -27.43 26.38
N MET A 3 11.23 -26.34 26.43
CA MET A 3 10.20 -26.03 25.45
C MET A 3 10.87 -25.47 24.19
N LEU A 4 10.72 -26.16 23.06
CA LEU A 4 11.05 -25.64 21.73
C LEU A 4 9.98 -24.61 21.35
N ALA A 5 10.39 -23.36 21.17
CA ALA A 5 9.54 -22.34 20.58
C ALA A 5 9.35 -22.67 19.09
N ASP A 6 8.12 -22.99 18.71
CA ASP A 6 7.71 -23.27 17.34
C ASP A 6 7.72 -21.95 16.55
N VAL A 7 8.79 -21.69 15.81
CA VAL A 7 8.92 -20.51 14.96
C VAL A 7 8.05 -20.72 13.73
N ARG A 8 6.79 -20.25 13.79
CA ARG A 8 5.92 -20.17 12.61
C ARG A 8 6.45 -19.11 11.65
N SER A 9 7.18 -19.57 10.63
CA SER A 9 7.60 -18.74 9.51
C SER A 9 6.59 -18.83 8.36
N CYS A 10 6.05 -17.69 7.94
CA CYS A 10 5.26 -17.59 6.72
C CYS A 10 6.20 -17.61 5.50
N ALA A 11 6.58 -18.79 5.04
CA ALA A 11 7.29 -18.91 3.76
C ALA A 11 6.32 -18.55 2.62
N LEU A 12 6.63 -17.47 1.89
CA LEU A 12 5.94 -17.17 0.63
C LEU A 12 6.25 -18.30 -0.37
N PRO A 13 5.25 -18.85 -1.08
CA PRO A 13 5.53 -19.81 -2.15
C PRO A 13 6.41 -19.12 -3.20
N THR A 14 7.64 -19.62 -3.36
CA THR A 14 8.56 -19.20 -4.42
C THR A 14 7.97 -19.67 -5.74
N ALA A 15 7.45 -18.73 -6.54
CA ALA A 15 7.01 -19.04 -7.88
C ALA A 15 8.22 -19.54 -8.71
N PRO A 16 8.06 -20.57 -9.56
CA PRO A 16 9.12 -21.02 -10.42
C PRO A 16 9.59 -19.88 -11.36
N PRO A 17 10.88 -19.84 -11.73
CA PRO A 17 11.38 -18.84 -12.66
C PRO A 17 10.67 -19.00 -14.01
N PRO A 18 10.26 -17.89 -14.66
CA PRO A 18 9.59 -17.96 -15.96
C PRO A 18 10.55 -18.56 -17.01
N THR A 19 10.01 -19.42 -17.88
CA THR A 19 10.74 -20.00 -19.01
C THR A 19 10.90 -18.98 -20.15
N PRO A 20 12.01 -19.01 -20.90
CA PRO A 20 12.34 -18.00 -21.91
C PRO A 20 11.39 -17.91 -23.12
N ASP A 21 10.50 -18.89 -23.34
CA ASP A 21 9.49 -18.86 -24.42
C ASP A 21 8.30 -17.91 -24.17
N ASP A 22 8.18 -17.31 -22.97
CA ASP A 22 7.11 -16.33 -22.66
C ASP A 22 7.43 -14.90 -23.12
N LEU A 23 8.60 -14.65 -23.73
CA LEU A 23 9.08 -13.32 -24.11
C LEU A 23 8.39 -12.70 -25.34
N GLY A 24 7.31 -13.30 -25.86
CA GLY A 24 6.70 -12.93 -27.15
C GLY A 24 5.26 -12.40 -27.13
N ARG A 25 4.57 -12.42 -25.98
CA ARG A 25 3.23 -11.81 -25.83
C ARG A 25 3.28 -10.87 -24.64
N GLY A 26 2.69 -9.67 -24.79
CA GLY A 26 2.73 -8.64 -23.76
C GLY A 26 2.32 -9.13 -22.36
N ILE A 27 2.67 -8.38 -21.32
CA ILE A 27 2.42 -8.80 -19.93
C ILE A 27 0.92 -9.11 -19.72
N PRO A 28 0.56 -10.28 -19.17
CA PRO A 28 -0.81 -10.55 -18.74
C PRO A 28 -1.30 -9.51 -17.74
N ALA A 29 -2.54 -9.04 -17.89
CA ALA A 29 -3.10 -8.02 -17.00
C ALA A 29 -3.06 -8.45 -15.53
N GLU A 30 -3.25 -9.73 -15.26
CA GLU A 30 -3.22 -10.34 -13.93
C GLU A 30 -1.84 -10.21 -13.27
N THR A 31 -0.77 -10.31 -14.07
CA THR A 31 0.61 -10.16 -13.61
C THR A 31 0.87 -8.71 -13.16
N VAL A 32 0.46 -7.74 -13.99
CA VAL A 32 0.56 -6.31 -13.65
C VAL A 32 -0.27 -6.01 -12.39
N LEU A 33 -1.51 -6.48 -12.33
CA LEU A 33 -2.39 -6.29 -11.18
C LEU A 33 -1.83 -6.92 -9.90
N SER A 34 -1.25 -8.12 -9.99
CA SER A 34 -0.61 -8.80 -8.87
C SER A 34 0.59 -8.01 -8.35
N MET A 35 1.43 -7.51 -9.25
CA MET A 35 2.57 -6.65 -8.93
C MET A 35 2.12 -5.38 -8.19
N LEU A 36 1.13 -4.65 -8.74
CA LEU A 36 0.58 -3.44 -8.12
C LEU A 36 0.01 -3.72 -6.73
N ARG A 37 -0.79 -4.79 -6.59
CA ARG A 37 -1.39 -5.16 -5.29
C ARG A 37 -0.35 -5.52 -4.23
N ARG A 38 0.77 -6.11 -4.62
CA ARG A 38 1.81 -6.56 -3.69
C ARG A 38 2.79 -5.45 -3.31
N ARG A 39 3.11 -4.54 -4.23
CA ARG A 39 4.17 -3.54 -4.05
C ARG A 39 3.63 -2.13 -3.85
N VAL A 40 2.74 -1.68 -4.73
CA VAL A 40 2.23 -0.29 -4.76
C VAL A 40 1.14 -0.09 -3.71
N VAL A 41 0.13 -0.97 -3.66
CA VAL A 41 -1.05 -0.79 -2.80
C VAL A 41 -0.71 -0.66 -1.30
N PRO A 42 0.20 -1.44 -0.70
CA PRO A 42 0.52 -1.30 0.72
C PRO A 42 1.12 0.07 1.08
N VAL A 43 2.01 0.59 0.23
CA VAL A 43 2.63 1.91 0.41
C VAL A 43 1.60 3.01 0.19
N ALA A 44 0.80 2.92 -0.88
CA ALA A 44 -0.28 3.87 -1.15
C ALA A 44 -1.30 3.94 0.01
N ARG A 45 -1.64 2.80 0.62
CA ARG A 45 -2.47 2.76 1.84
C ARG A 45 -1.81 3.48 3.02
N GLY A 46 -0.48 3.49 3.11
CA GLY A 46 0.25 4.30 4.08
C GLY A 46 0.09 5.79 3.81
N CYS A 47 0.22 6.22 2.54
CA CYS A 47 0.01 7.61 2.12
C CYS A 47 -1.39 8.11 2.47
N PHE A 48 -2.43 7.41 2.05
CA PHE A 48 -3.81 7.80 2.36
C PHE A 48 -4.11 7.81 3.87
N ARG A 49 -3.47 6.92 4.65
CA ARG A 49 -3.64 6.92 6.12
C ARG A 49 -3.01 8.15 6.78
N ARG A 50 -1.81 8.56 6.34
CA ARG A 50 -1.16 9.78 6.82
C ARG A 50 -1.96 11.01 6.40
N ASP A 51 -2.37 11.06 5.14
CA ASP A 51 -3.18 12.14 4.61
C ASP A 51 -4.50 12.26 5.39
N ARG A 52 -5.20 11.16 5.64
CA ARG A 52 -6.45 11.15 6.44
C ARG A 52 -6.29 11.70 7.87
N ALA A 53 -5.11 11.81 8.45
CA ALA A 53 -4.93 12.14 9.88
C ALA A 53 -5.80 13.36 10.30
N GLY A 54 -6.70 13.13 11.27
CA GLY A 54 -7.62 14.17 11.78
C GLY A 54 -8.87 14.45 10.93
N ARG A 55 -9.11 13.73 9.82
CA ARG A 55 -10.26 13.93 8.93
C ARG A 55 -11.27 12.78 9.01
N GLU A 56 -12.43 13.03 9.61
CA GLU A 56 -13.49 12.02 9.80
C GLU A 56 -14.17 11.60 8.49
N ASN A 57 -14.54 12.57 7.66
CA ASN A 57 -15.22 12.35 6.37
C ASN A 57 -14.25 12.32 5.18
N TYR A 58 -13.08 11.70 5.36
CA TYR A 58 -12.07 11.63 4.32
C TYR A 58 -12.46 10.64 3.22
N ALA A 59 -12.63 11.16 2.00
CA ALA A 59 -12.77 10.40 0.77
C ALA A 59 -11.97 11.11 -0.33
N THR A 60 -11.13 10.36 -1.03
CA THR A 60 -10.34 10.89 -2.14
C THR A 60 -10.21 9.85 -3.25
N ARG A 61 -9.95 10.32 -4.47
CA ARG A 61 -9.72 9.49 -5.64
C ARG A 61 -8.52 10.00 -6.42
N ALA A 62 -7.61 9.10 -6.71
CA ALA A 62 -6.47 9.32 -7.57
C ALA A 62 -6.36 8.17 -8.59
N VAL A 63 -5.69 8.41 -9.71
CA VAL A 63 -5.40 7.40 -10.73
C VAL A 63 -3.90 7.39 -10.95
N PHE A 64 -3.27 6.24 -10.69
CA PHE A 64 -1.90 6.01 -11.14
C PHE A 64 -1.88 5.79 -12.64
N GLU A 65 -1.08 6.58 -13.35
CA GLU A 65 -0.72 6.32 -14.74
C GLU A 65 0.75 5.93 -14.80
N LEU A 66 1.01 4.66 -15.15
CA LEU A 66 2.36 4.11 -15.26
C LEU A 66 2.63 3.73 -16.71
N ARG A 67 3.80 4.11 -17.21
CA ARG A 67 4.32 3.59 -18.47
C ARG A 67 5.44 2.62 -18.17
N LEU A 68 5.23 1.38 -18.55
CA LEU A 68 6.18 0.30 -18.41
C LEU A 68 6.85 0.09 -19.78
N ALA A 69 8.17 -0.10 -19.82
CA ALA A 69 8.87 -0.63 -20.98
C ALA A 69 10.13 -1.39 -20.53
N ASP A 70 10.50 -2.44 -21.24
CA ASP A 70 11.81 -3.10 -21.12
C ASP A 70 12.23 -3.46 -19.68
N ARG A 71 11.28 -3.96 -18.86
CA ARG A 71 11.48 -4.33 -17.43
C ARG A 71 11.58 -3.17 -16.46
N GLU A 72 11.25 -1.96 -16.88
CA GLU A 72 11.35 -0.77 -16.05
C GLU A 72 10.09 0.09 -16.12
N VAL A 73 9.93 0.94 -15.10
CA VAL A 73 8.96 2.02 -15.11
C VAL A 73 9.60 3.22 -15.80
N THR A 74 9.15 3.53 -17.02
CA THR A 74 9.66 4.65 -17.81
C THR A 74 9.02 6.00 -17.44
N SER A 75 7.79 5.98 -16.97
CA SER A 75 7.13 7.16 -16.41
C SER A 75 6.08 6.76 -15.39
N ALA A 76 5.87 7.62 -14.38
CA ALA A 76 4.83 7.47 -13.39
C ALA A 76 4.21 8.84 -13.09
N ASP A 77 2.88 8.87 -13.04
CA ASP A 77 2.12 10.06 -12.67
C ASP A 77 0.89 9.66 -11.83
N VAL A 78 0.36 10.60 -11.08
CA VAL A 78 -0.84 10.43 -10.25
C VAL A 78 -1.80 11.58 -10.54
N ILE A 79 -2.90 11.21 -11.22
CA ILE A 79 -3.93 12.13 -11.67
C ILE A 79 -5.08 12.13 -10.68
N GLY A 80 -5.48 13.30 -10.18
CA GLY A 80 -6.62 13.44 -9.29
C GLY A 80 -6.64 14.79 -8.58
N GLU A 81 -7.76 15.12 -7.96
CA GLU A 81 -7.89 16.26 -7.05
C GLU A 81 -7.26 15.90 -5.69
N ILE A 82 -5.94 15.89 -5.66
CA ILE A 82 -5.11 15.62 -4.47
C ILE A 82 -4.08 16.74 -4.30
N ASP A 83 -3.68 16.97 -3.05
CA ASP A 83 -2.56 17.87 -2.77
C ASP A 83 -1.23 17.26 -3.24
N ASP A 84 -0.22 18.13 -3.33
CA ASP A 84 1.09 17.75 -3.85
C ASP A 84 1.83 16.82 -2.87
N GLU A 85 1.61 16.94 -1.56
CA GLU A 85 2.22 16.06 -0.55
C GLU A 85 1.74 14.62 -0.69
N LEU A 86 0.43 14.40 -0.87
CA LEU A 86 -0.14 13.09 -1.15
C LEU A 86 0.35 12.58 -2.51
N ARG A 87 0.44 13.45 -3.53
CA ARG A 87 0.96 13.07 -4.85
C ARG A 87 2.38 12.54 -4.75
N GLU A 88 3.28 13.28 -4.09
CA GLU A 88 4.67 12.89 -3.88
C GLU A 88 4.76 11.58 -3.09
N CYS A 89 4.01 11.45 -2.00
CA CYS A 89 3.96 10.22 -1.23
C CYS A 89 3.54 9.03 -2.10
N LEU A 90 2.49 9.19 -2.90
CA LEU A 90 2.03 8.15 -3.79
C LEU A 90 3.15 7.80 -4.78
N LEU A 91 3.79 8.77 -5.44
CA LEU A 91 4.87 8.49 -6.39
C LEU A 91 6.02 7.66 -5.78
N THR A 92 6.34 7.82 -4.49
CA THR A 92 7.35 6.95 -3.85
C THR A 92 6.97 5.46 -3.82
N SER A 93 5.70 5.11 -3.99
CA SER A 93 5.24 3.72 -4.03
C SER A 93 5.67 2.95 -5.28
N VAL A 94 6.12 3.65 -6.32
CA VAL A 94 6.65 3.02 -7.53
C VAL A 94 8.19 2.92 -7.53
N ASP A 95 8.84 3.53 -6.53
CA ASP A 95 10.27 3.42 -6.35
C ASP A 95 10.64 1.97 -6.01
N GLY A 96 11.50 1.36 -6.83
CA GLY A 96 11.91 -0.04 -6.68
C GLY A 96 10.88 -1.07 -7.16
N LEU A 97 9.94 -0.67 -8.02
CA LEU A 97 9.01 -1.60 -8.66
C LEU A 97 9.73 -2.45 -9.73
N ASP A 98 9.99 -3.71 -9.41
CA ASP A 98 10.51 -4.68 -10.39
C ASP A 98 9.43 -5.05 -11.42
N VAL A 99 9.60 -4.63 -12.68
CA VAL A 99 8.69 -5.00 -13.76
C VAL A 99 9.13 -6.34 -14.38
N PRO A 100 8.24 -7.34 -14.49
CA PRO A 100 8.55 -8.60 -15.16
C PRO A 100 9.05 -8.40 -16.59
N ALA A 101 9.79 -9.38 -17.13
CA ALA A 101 10.26 -9.33 -18.52
C ALA A 101 9.12 -9.47 -19.52
N TYR A 102 9.11 -8.59 -20.52
CA TYR A 102 8.21 -8.59 -21.67
C TYR A 102 8.77 -7.70 -22.77
N ALA A 103 8.22 -7.82 -23.97
CA ALA A 103 8.52 -6.94 -25.10
C ALA A 103 7.43 -5.87 -25.27
N GLY A 104 7.83 -4.61 -25.44
CA GLY A 104 6.96 -3.48 -25.80
C GLY A 104 6.69 -2.47 -24.70
N THR A 105 5.77 -1.54 -24.95
CA THR A 105 5.35 -0.50 -23.99
C THR A 105 3.91 -0.73 -23.56
N ILE A 106 3.65 -0.65 -22.25
CA ILE A 106 2.31 -0.79 -21.67
C ILE A 106 2.01 0.44 -20.84
N VAL A 107 0.80 1.00 -21.02
CA VAL A 107 0.27 2.06 -20.17
C VAL A 107 -0.75 1.46 -19.20
N VAL A 108 -0.51 1.63 -17.91
CA VAL A 108 -1.33 1.08 -16.83
C VAL A 108 -2.04 2.23 -16.15
N ARG A 109 -3.37 2.17 -16.10
CA ARG A 109 -4.21 3.11 -15.35
C ARG A 109 -4.83 2.39 -14.17
N TYR A 110 -4.35 2.69 -12.96
CA TYR A 110 -4.77 2.01 -11.75
C TYR A 110 -5.49 2.97 -10.79
N PRO A 111 -6.81 2.84 -10.61
CA PRO A 111 -7.55 3.72 -9.72
C PRO A 111 -7.22 3.40 -8.25
N LEU A 112 -6.91 4.44 -7.50
CA LEU A 112 -6.81 4.44 -6.05
C LEU A 112 -7.94 5.28 -5.48
N TYR A 113 -8.70 4.74 -4.55
CA TYR A 113 -9.75 5.49 -3.89
C TYR A 113 -9.84 5.11 -2.41
N THR A 114 -10.19 6.09 -1.60
CA THR A 114 -10.68 5.88 -0.24
C THR A 114 -12.17 6.18 -0.22
N GLN A 115 -12.89 5.44 0.62
CA GLN A 115 -14.28 5.74 0.93
C GLN A 115 -14.33 6.34 2.32
N ALA A 116 -15.26 7.26 2.55
CA ALA A 116 -15.57 7.71 3.90
C ALA A 116 -15.94 6.49 4.74
N SER A 117 -15.11 6.16 5.73
CA SER A 117 -15.52 5.28 6.80
C SER A 117 -16.49 6.07 7.67
N GLY A 118 -17.56 5.43 8.15
CA GLY A 118 -18.46 6.04 9.14
C GLY A 118 -17.71 6.54 10.39
N PRO A 119 -18.39 7.22 11.32
CA PRO A 119 -17.75 7.78 12.51
C PRO A 119 -16.87 6.73 13.19
N ALA A 120 -15.68 7.15 13.64
CA ALA A 120 -14.77 6.26 14.35
C ALA A 120 -15.54 5.58 15.48
N LEU A 121 -15.36 4.27 15.65
CA LEU A 121 -15.94 3.55 16.78
C LEU A 121 -15.32 4.11 18.07
N THR A 122 -16.01 5.05 18.71
CA THR A 122 -15.66 5.54 20.03
C THR A 122 -15.96 4.42 21.01
N ILE A 123 -14.92 3.83 21.61
CA ILE A 123 -15.09 2.94 22.76
C ILE A 123 -15.42 3.84 23.94
N GLU A 124 -16.69 3.92 24.34
CA GLU A 124 -17.06 4.51 25.61
C GLU A 124 -16.51 3.62 26.73
N LEU A 125 -15.46 4.10 27.41
CA LEU A 125 -14.93 3.42 28.59
C LEU A 125 -15.95 3.58 29.72
N HIS A 126 -16.40 2.46 30.28
CA HIS A 126 -17.19 2.48 31.51
C HIS A 126 -16.39 3.23 32.60
N PRO A 127 -17.02 4.05 33.45
CA PRO A 127 -16.33 4.91 34.42
C PRO A 127 -15.32 4.17 35.33
N ASP A 128 -15.56 2.89 35.60
CA ASP A 128 -14.67 2.06 36.43
C ASP A 128 -13.35 1.69 35.71
N VAL A 129 -13.32 1.75 34.38
CA VAL A 129 -12.14 1.43 33.54
C VAL A 129 -11.31 2.69 33.23
N ALA A 130 -11.94 3.85 33.14
CA ALA A 130 -11.27 5.13 32.87
C ALA A 130 -10.19 5.45 33.92
N GLN A 131 -10.45 5.18 35.20
CA GLN A 131 -9.50 5.42 36.30
C GLN A 131 -8.22 4.59 36.22
N VAL A 132 -8.24 3.46 35.50
CA VAL A 132 -7.06 2.59 35.35
C VAL A 132 -6.15 3.10 34.23
N VAL A 133 -6.73 3.69 33.18
CA VAL A 133 -5.97 4.21 32.03
C VAL A 133 -5.19 5.48 32.41
N ASP A 134 -5.76 6.35 33.24
CA ASP A 134 -5.06 7.56 33.73
C ASP A 134 -3.83 7.25 34.58
N ARG A 135 -3.70 6.04 35.15
CA ARG A 135 -2.51 5.65 35.93
C ARG A 135 -1.31 5.21 35.09
N VAL A 136 -1.48 5.02 33.78
CA VAL A 136 -0.43 4.47 32.89
C VAL A 136 0.33 5.57 32.14
N LEU A 137 -0.13 6.82 32.17
CA LEU A 137 0.65 7.97 31.73
C LEU A 137 1.40 8.53 32.95
N PRO A 138 2.72 8.29 33.09
CA PRO A 138 3.47 8.94 34.15
C PRO A 138 3.46 10.45 33.91
N GLU A 139 3.06 11.20 34.94
CA GLU A 139 3.25 12.65 35.04
C GLU A 139 4.72 12.97 34.74
N GLU A 140 5.00 13.53 33.56
CA GLU A 140 6.20 14.34 33.37
C GLU A 140 5.96 15.68 34.07
N THR A 141 6.60 15.87 35.23
CA THR A 141 6.77 17.16 35.90
C THR A 141 8.03 17.06 36.77
N PRO A 142 8.87 18.11 36.93
CA PRO A 142 8.63 19.53 36.65
C PRO A 142 9.50 20.19 35.55
#